data_AF-A0A3R8LX91-F1
#
_entry.id   AF-A0A3R8LX91-F1
#
_cell.length_a   1.000
_cell.length_b   1.000
_cell.length_c   1.000
_cell.angle_alpha   90.00
_cell.angle_beta   90.00
_cell.angle_gamma   90.00
#
_symmetry.space_group_name_H-M   'P 1'
#
loop_
_entity.id
_entity.type
_entity.pdbx_description
1 polymer ?
#
loop_
_entity_poly.entity_id
_entity_poly.type
_entity_poly.pdbx_seq_one_letter_code
_entity_poly.pdbx_strand_id
1 'polypeptide(L)'
;MGYTELGRKRPIKIQGDTYDEILIYKHKGEVWGVCYKGGEIGCVYNYTKEDFFYSRIWGMTLKEIVKKIIQPLKRTKPGSFTMIDYELVRKALKVEKL
;
A
#
# COMPACT_ATOMS: atom_id res chain seq x y z
N MET A 1 -22.66 1.97 -6.49
CA MET A 1 -21.72 1.13 -7.27
C MET A 1 -20.31 1.63 -7.01
N GLY A 2 -19.52 0.95 -6.17
CA GLY A 2 -18.21 1.46 -5.73
C GLY A 2 -17.09 0.58 -6.24
N TYR A 3 -16.49 0.96 -7.36
CA TYR A 3 -15.23 0.38 -7.81
C TYR A 3 -14.11 1.03 -7.00
N THR A 4 -13.41 0.26 -6.17
CA THR A 4 -12.13 0.70 -5.61
C THR A 4 -11.03 0.36 -6.59
N GLU A 5 -9.98 1.18 -6.63
CA GLU A 5 -9.08 1.30 -7.78
C GLU A 5 -8.31 0.00 -8.15
N LEU A 6 -8.31 -1.03 -7.30
CA LEU A 6 -7.75 -2.37 -7.55
C LEU A 6 -8.76 -3.50 -7.80
N GLY A 7 -10.08 -3.23 -7.79
CA GLY A 7 -11.12 -4.22 -8.06
C GLY A 7 -12.36 -4.10 -7.18
N ARG A 8 -13.07 -5.22 -6.98
CA ARG A 8 -14.36 -5.28 -6.24
C ARG A 8 -14.25 -5.12 -4.72
N LYS A 9 -13.06 -5.34 -4.12
CA LYS A 9 -12.85 -5.20 -2.66
C LYS A 9 -12.22 -3.85 -2.32
N ARG A 10 -12.80 -3.18 -1.31
CA ARG A 10 -12.26 -1.95 -0.74
C ARG A 10 -10.91 -2.22 -0.05
N PRO A 11 -9.97 -1.26 -0.05
CA PRO A 11 -8.77 -1.40 0.77
C PRO A 11 -9.14 -1.48 2.25
N ILE A 12 -8.32 -2.20 3.02
CA ILE A 12 -8.37 -2.14 4.49
C ILE A 12 -7.65 -0.87 4.88
N LYS A 13 -8.30 -0.01 5.65
CA LYS A 13 -7.69 1.20 6.19
C LYS A 13 -7.22 0.94 7.61
N ILE A 14 -5.95 1.20 7.88
CA ILE A 14 -5.38 1.19 9.24
C ILE A 14 -4.68 2.51 9.52
N GLN A 15 -4.50 2.82 10.80
CA GLN A 15 -3.62 3.90 11.25
C GLN A 15 -2.24 3.28 11.55
N GLY A 16 -1.18 3.87 11.01
CA GLY A 16 0.20 3.44 11.28
C GLY A 16 0.80 4.23 12.43
N ASP A 17 1.98 3.81 12.88
CA ASP A 17 2.71 4.55 13.93
C ASP A 17 3.44 5.77 13.34
N THR A 18 3.86 5.66 12.08
CA THR A 18 4.57 6.73 11.35
C THR A 18 3.68 7.52 10.39
N TYR A 19 2.58 6.90 9.95
CA TYR A 19 1.69 7.40 8.92
C TYR A 19 0.28 7.57 9.49
N ASP A 20 -0.37 8.67 9.13
CA ASP A 20 -1.73 8.97 9.60
C ASP A 20 -2.73 7.92 9.11
N GLU A 21 -2.47 7.36 7.93
CA GLU A 21 -3.32 6.35 7.31
C GLU A 21 -2.52 5.43 6.39
N ILE A 22 -2.84 4.14 6.40
CA ILE A 22 -2.32 3.16 5.45
C ILE A 22 -3.50 2.44 4.81
N LEU A 23 -3.58 2.52 3.48
CA LEU A 23 -4.54 1.77 2.67
C LEU A 23 -3.90 0.48 2.18
N ILE A 24 -4.39 -0.65 2.68
CA ILE A 24 -3.91 -1.97 2.35
C ILE A 24 -4.74 -2.55 1.21
N TYR A 25 -4.07 -2.93 0.14
CA TYR A 25 -4.64 -3.59 -1.02
C TYR A 25 -4.08 -4.99 -1.18
N LYS A 26 -4.94 -5.94 -1.60
CA LYS A 26 -4.50 -7.24 -2.09
C LYS A 26 -4.67 -7.28 -3.60
N HIS A 27 -3.59 -7.58 -4.33
CA HIS A 27 -3.62 -7.72 -5.78
C HIS A 27 -2.77 -8.91 -6.20
N LYS A 28 -3.38 -9.88 -6.88
CA LYS A 28 -2.71 -11.10 -7.40
C LYS A 28 -1.81 -11.81 -6.38
N GLY A 29 -2.26 -11.88 -5.12
CA GLY A 29 -1.51 -12.55 -4.04
C GLY A 29 -0.47 -11.68 -3.33
N GLU A 30 -0.26 -10.45 -3.78
CA GLU A 30 0.62 -9.49 -3.11
C GLU A 30 -0.17 -8.50 -2.26
N VAL A 31 0.39 -8.16 -1.10
CA VAL A 31 -0.14 -7.17 -0.17
C VAL A 31 0.62 -5.86 -0.34
N TRP A 32 -0.12 -4.82 -0.70
CA TRP A 32 0.41 -3.48 -0.93
C TRP A 32 -0.16 -2.51 0.10
N GLY A 33 0.66 -1.61 0.62
CA GLY A 33 0.23 -0.50 1.47
C GLY A 33 0.49 0.82 0.76
N VAL A 34 -0.51 1.71 0.71
CA VAL A 34 -0.32 3.10 0.31
C VAL A 34 -0.43 3.95 1.56
N CYS A 35 0.65 4.60 1.96
CA CYS A 35 0.74 5.32 3.21
C CYS A 35 0.57 6.82 3.00
N TYR A 36 -0.24 7.42 3.85
CA TYR A 36 -0.56 8.83 3.86
C TYR A 36 0.05 9.52 5.07
N LYS A 37 0.58 10.72 4.85
CA LYS A 37 1.05 11.63 5.90
C LYS A 37 0.67 13.06 5.54
N GLY A 38 -0.02 13.76 6.42
CA GLY A 38 -0.54 15.11 6.17
C GLY A 38 -1.53 15.17 5.01
N GLY A 39 -2.25 14.08 4.72
CA GLY A 39 -3.18 13.99 3.58
C GLY A 39 -2.52 13.71 2.22
N GLU A 40 -1.20 13.63 2.16
CA GLU A 40 -0.45 13.29 0.95
C GLU A 40 0.09 11.86 0.99
N ILE A 41 0.31 11.25 -0.18
CA ILE A 41 0.90 9.92 -0.25
C ILE A 41 2.40 10.04 -0.01
N GLY A 42 2.84 9.56 1.15
CA GLY A 42 4.25 9.55 1.54
C GLY A 42 4.99 8.40 0.88
N CYS A 43 4.45 7.19 0.92
CA CYS A 43 5.11 6.02 0.35
C CYS A 43 4.14 4.90 -0.04
N VAL A 44 4.68 3.91 -0.76
CA VAL A 44 3.99 2.67 -1.09
C VAL A 44 4.89 1.51 -0.68
N TYR A 45 4.34 0.56 0.05
CA TYR A 45 4.99 -0.68 0.44
C TYR A 45 4.40 -1.87 -0.31
N ASN A 46 5.24 -2.86 -0.61
CA ASN A 46 4.81 -4.22 -0.89
C ASN A 46 5.25 -5.11 0.28
N TYR A 47 4.32 -5.51 1.13
CA TYR A 47 4.61 -6.32 2.32
C TYR A 47 4.88 -7.78 2.00
N THR A 48 4.52 -8.25 0.80
CA THR A 48 4.81 -9.62 0.35
C THR A 48 6.24 -9.76 -0.17
N LYS A 49 6.76 -8.69 -0.79
CA LYS A 49 8.08 -8.66 -1.41
C LYS A 49 9.11 -7.82 -0.65
N GLU A 50 8.68 -7.16 0.43
CA GLU A 50 9.48 -6.25 1.24
C GLU A 50 10.04 -5.06 0.43
N ASP A 51 9.29 -4.62 -0.59
CA ASP A 51 9.68 -3.48 -1.43
C ASP A 51 9.14 -2.16 -0.86
N PHE A 52 9.91 -1.08 -1.04
CA PHE A 52 9.54 0.28 -0.66
C PHE A 52 9.66 1.27 -1.83
N PHE A 53 8.65 2.13 -2.00
CA PHE A 53 8.62 3.17 -3.01
C PHE A 53 8.27 4.53 -2.38
N TYR A 54 9.23 5.45 -2.32
CA TYR A 54 9.05 6.82 -1.80
C TYR A 54 9.31 7.87 -2.89
N SER A 55 10.54 7.98 -3.37
CA SER A 55 10.94 8.99 -4.36
C SER A 55 10.22 8.87 -5.71
N ARG A 56 9.71 7.68 -6.04
CA ARG A 56 9.07 7.38 -7.35
C ARG A 56 7.60 7.77 -7.42
N ILE A 57 6.99 8.10 -6.29
CA ILE A 57 5.55 8.35 -6.19
C ILE A 57 5.21 9.80 -5.83
N TRP A 58 6.22 10.65 -5.70
CA TRP A 58 6.01 12.04 -5.29
C TRP A 58 5.10 12.76 -6.29
N GLY A 59 4.02 13.37 -5.78
CA GLY A 59 2.99 14.02 -6.59
C GLY A 59 2.05 13.07 -7.34
N MET A 60 2.19 11.74 -7.20
CA MET A 60 1.26 10.80 -7.82
C MET A 60 -0.03 10.68 -7.00
N THR A 61 -1.14 10.62 -7.71
CA THR A 61 -2.44 10.26 -7.10
C THR A 61 -2.51 8.77 -6.77
N LEU A 62 -3.43 8.39 -5.89
CA LEU A 62 -3.71 6.99 -5.57
C LEU A 62 -4.02 6.17 -6.83
N LYS A 63 -4.89 6.71 -7.71
CA LYS A 63 -5.21 6.12 -9.02
C LYS A 63 -3.98 5.82 -9.87
N GLU A 64 -3.01 6.74 -9.88
CA GLU A 64 -1.78 6.57 -10.63
C GLU A 64 -0.86 5.52 -10.02
N ILE A 65 -0.70 5.52 -8.69
CA ILE A 65 0.07 4.49 -7.98
C ILE A 65 -0.50 3.11 -8.26
N VAL A 66 -1.82 2.98 -8.14
CA VAL A 66 -2.52 1.74 -8.44
C VAL A 66 -2.25 1.30 -9.88
N LYS A 67 -2.41 2.19 -10.86
CA LYS A 67 -2.27 1.85 -12.29
C LYS A 67 -0.83 1.64 -12.74
N LYS A 68 0.13 2.38 -12.19
CA LYS A 68 1.54 2.41 -12.65
C LYS A 68 2.46 1.52 -11.82
N ILE A 69 2.06 1.18 -10.60
CA ILE A 69 2.89 0.40 -9.65
C ILE A 69 2.20 -0.91 -9.27
N ILE A 70 1.03 -0.83 -8.62
CA ILE A 70 0.42 -2.02 -8.01
C ILE A 70 -0.14 -2.98 -9.07
N GLN A 71 -0.98 -2.50 -9.99
CA GLN A 71 -1.58 -3.32 -11.05
C GLN A 71 -0.55 -4.04 -11.94
N PRO A 72 0.49 -3.36 -12.46
CA PRO A 72 1.54 -3.98 -13.26
C PRO A 72 2.59 -4.72 -12.42
N LEU A 73 2.47 -4.71 -11.08
CA LEU A 73 3.46 -5.28 -10.15
C LEU A 73 4.87 -4.72 -10.43
N LYS A 74 4.98 -3.40 -10.62
CA LYS A 74 6.23 -2.76 -11.04
C LYS A 74 7.21 -2.66 -9.87
N ARG A 75 8.35 -3.33 -10.02
CA ARG A 75 9.41 -3.43 -9.00
C ARG A 75 10.72 -2.77 -9.41
N THR A 76 10.70 -1.76 -10.26
CA THR A 76 11.95 -1.15 -10.75
C THR A 76 12.61 -0.35 -9.61
N LYS A 77 13.83 -0.72 -9.20
CA LYS A 77 14.62 -0.11 -8.10
C LYS A 77 13.79 0.25 -6.86
N PRO A 78 13.19 -0.74 -6.18
CA PRO A 78 12.58 -0.49 -4.89
C PRO A 78 13.70 -0.18 -3.88
N GLY A 79 13.41 0.68 -2.90
CA GLY A 79 14.24 0.79 -1.72
C GLY A 79 14.07 -0.45 -0.84
N SER A 80 15.01 -0.66 0.08
CA SER A 80 14.92 -1.69 1.12
C SER A 80 14.13 -1.17 2.32
N PHE A 81 13.20 -2.00 2.77
CA PHE A 81 12.27 -1.74 3.85
C PHE A 81 12.91 -1.89 5.25
N THR A 82 12.58 -1.00 6.18
CA THR A 82 12.74 -1.21 7.63
C THR A 82 11.35 -1.33 8.28
N MET A 83 11.14 -2.43 9.02
CA MET A 83 9.85 -2.91 9.52
C MET A 83 9.23 -2.03 10.62
N ILE A 84 8.56 -0.92 10.26
CA ILE A 84 7.81 -0.13 11.27
C ILE A 84 6.36 -0.64 11.40
N ASP A 85 5.61 -0.76 10.29
CA ASP A 85 4.16 -1.08 10.36
C ASP A 85 3.79 -2.55 10.01
N TYR A 86 4.76 -3.46 9.86
CA TYR A 86 4.52 -4.82 9.36
C TYR A 86 3.55 -5.63 10.24
N GLU A 87 3.72 -5.56 11.57
CA GLU A 87 2.86 -6.29 12.50
C GLU A 87 1.44 -5.73 12.56
N LEU A 88 1.26 -4.42 12.35
CA LEU A 88 -0.08 -3.80 12.25
C LEU A 88 -0.81 -4.33 11.01
N VAL A 89 -0.14 -4.36 9.87
CA VAL A 89 -0.68 -4.90 8.62
C VAL A 89 -1.01 -6.39 8.78
N ARG A 90 -0.11 -7.17 9.37
CA ARG A 90 -0.32 -8.61 9.60
C ARG A 90 -1.54 -8.88 10.49
N LYS A 91 -1.73 -8.09 11.55
CA LYS A 91 -2.93 -8.17 12.42
C LYS A 91 -4.19 -7.80 11.64
N ALA A 92 -4.16 -6.72 10.87
CA ALA A 92 -5.30 -6.28 10.05
C ALA A 92 -5.74 -7.35 9.04
N LEU A 93 -4.77 -8.00 8.38
CA LEU A 93 -5.03 -9.08 7.44
C LEU A 93 -5.69 -10.31 8.10
N LYS A 94 -5.29 -10.66 9.34
CA LYS A 94 -5.89 -11.77 10.10
C LYS A 94 -7.33 -11.49 10.51
N VAL A 95 -7.63 -10.25 10.95
CA VAL A 95 -8.97 -9.84 11.40
C VAL A 95 -9.97 -9.88 10.24
N GLU A 96 -9.55 -9.44 9.06
CA GLU A 96 -10.39 -9.43 7.85
C GLU A 96 -10.62 -10.83 7.23
N LYS A 97 -10.12 -11.91 7.87
CA LYS A 97 -10.12 -13.30 7.38
C LYS A 97 -9.70 -13.39 5.90
N LEU A 98 -8.68 -12.61 5.56
CA LEU A 98 -8.29 -12.34 4.19
C LEU A 98 -7.04 -13.10 3.78
#